data_AF-I9BG28-F1
#
_entry.id   AF-I9BG28-F1
#
_cell.length_a   1.000
_cell.length_b   1.000
_cell.length_c   1.000
_cell.angle_alpha   90.00
_cell.angle_beta   90.00
_cell.angle_gamma   90.00
#
_symmetry.space_group_name_H-M   'P 1'
#
loop_
_entity.id
_entity.type
_entity.pdbx_description
1 polymer ?
#
loop_
_entity_poly.entity_id
_entity_poly.type
_entity_poly.pdbx_seq_one_letter_code
_entity_poly.pdbx_strand_id
1 'polypeptide(L)' 'MELLTRQNFESWMQKVLERLDRQDELLLSMKAKEKEPSLSESVRLFDNQDLCMLLQISKRSLQRYRSKGALFFKVLGKKT' A
#
# COMPACT_ATOMS: atom_id res chain seq x y z
N MET A 1 11.79 -3.15 -38.91
CA MET A 1 11.68 -3.64 -37.52
C MET A 1 13.07 -3.63 -36.95
N GLU A 2 13.39 -2.69 -36.05
CA GLU A 2 14.68 -2.73 -35.36
C GLU A 2 14.76 -4.03 -34.56
N LEU A 3 15.76 -4.85 -34.86
CA LEU A 3 16.03 -6.07 -34.11
C LEU A 3 16.41 -5.64 -32.69
N LEU A 4 15.73 -6.23 -31.70
CA LEU A 4 16.06 -6.04 -30.29
C LEU A 4 17.48 -6.57 -30.06
N THR A 5 18.49 -5.70 -30.19
CA THR A 5 19.86 -6.09 -29.91
C THR A 5 19.97 -6.35 -28.41
N ARG A 6 20.78 -7.34 -28.05
CA ARG A 6 21.06 -7.65 -26.64
C ARG A 6 21.49 -6.39 -25.87
N GLN A 7 22.26 -5.52 -26.51
CA GLN A 7 22.74 -4.26 -25.95
C GLN A 7 21.61 -3.25 -25.70
N ASN A 8 20.64 -3.14 -26.61
CA ASN A 8 19.47 -2.29 -26.42
C ASN A 8 18.58 -2.83 -25.29
N PHE A 9 18.42 -4.15 -25.19
CA PHE A 9 17.68 -4.79 -24.11
C PHE A 9 18.35 -4.58 -22.74
N GLU A 10 19.66 -4.82 -22.63
CA GLU A 10 20.42 -4.61 -21.40
C GLU A 10 20.36 -3.14 -20.97
N SER A 11 20.49 -2.19 -21.90
CA SER A 11 20.35 -0.76 -21.63
C SER A 11 18.94 -0.39 -21.11
N TRP A 12 17.90 -0.98 -21.68
CA TRP A 12 16.52 -0.77 -21.23
C TRP A 12 16.29 -1.36 -19.84
N MET A 13 16.77 -2.57 -19.59
CA MET A 13 16.66 -3.23 -18.28
C MET A 13 17.36 -2.43 -17.19
N GLN A 14 18.55 -1.88 -17.48
CA GLN A 14 19.27 -1.04 -16.54
C GLN A 14 18.46 0.21 -16.17
N LYS A 15 17.86 0.89 -17.16
CA LYS A 15 16.97 2.04 -16.90
C LYS A 15 15.72 1.67 -16.11
N VAL A 16 15.17 0.47 -16.34
CA VAL A 16 14.01 -0.03 -15.58
C VAL A 16 14.40 -0.29 -14.12
N LEU A 17 15.54 -0.92 -13.87
CA LEU A 17 16.05 -1.18 -12.51
C LEU A 17 16.34 0.13 -11.76
N GLU A 18 17.02 1.09 -12.38
CA GLU A 18 17.27 2.40 -11.76
C GLU A 18 15.97 3.13 -11.37
N ARG A 19 14.92 2.99 -12.20
CA ARG A 19 13.61 3.58 -11.88
C ARG A 19 12.91 2.87 -10.71
N LEU A 20 13.07 1.55 -10.60
CA LEU A 20 12.54 0.77 -9.47
C LEU A 20 13.26 1.14 -8.16
N ASP A 21 14.59 1.19 -8.18
CA ASP A 21 15.39 1.55 -6.99
C ASP A 21 15.03 2.95 -6.48
N ARG A 22 14.88 3.92 -7.38
CA ARG A 22 14.45 5.29 -7.03
C ARG A 22 13.05 5.33 -6.42
N GLN A 23 12.14 4.44 -6.84
CA GLN A 23 10.80 4.34 -6.24
C GLN A 23 10.87 3.75 -4.84
N ASP A 24 11.70 2.74 -4.61
CA ASP A 24 11.91 2.15 -3.30
C ASP A 24 12.51 3.14 -2.29
N GLU A 25 13.50 3.94 -2.71
CA GLU A 25 14.06 5.01 -1.87
C GLU A 25 13.00 6.06 -1.47
N LEU A 26 12.15 6.45 -2.43
CA LEU A 26 11.07 7.40 -2.16
C LEU A 26 10.08 6.81 -1.14
N LEU A 27 9.68 5.55 -1.29
CA LEU A 27 8.80 4.86 -0.36
C LEU A 27 9.42 4.75 1.05
N LEU A 28 10.72 4.47 1.14
CA LEU A 28 11.44 4.46 2.41
C LEU A 28 11.46 5.85 3.07
N SER A 29 11.67 6.90 2.29
CA SER A 29 11.65 8.28 2.80
C SER A 29 10.26 8.72 3.31
N MET A 30 9.19 8.24 2.67
CA MET A 30 7.81 8.49 3.11
C MET A 30 7.51 7.77 4.42
N LYS A 31 7.90 6.49 4.54
CA LYS A 31 7.75 5.72 5.78
C LYS A 31 8.54 6.32 6.94
N ALA A 32 9.72 6.90 6.69
CA ALA A 32 10.50 7.57 7.71
C ALA A 32 9.80 8.83 8.25
N LYS A 33 9.10 9.58 7.38
CA LYS A 33 8.31 10.76 7.77
C LYS A 33 7.02 10.42 8.53
N GLU A 34 6.43 9.25 8.29
CA GLU A 34 5.27 8.75 9.05
C GLU A 34 5.62 8.27 10.47
N LYS A 35 6.91 8.17 10.80
CA LYS A 35 7.39 7.59 12.06
C LYS A 35 7.58 8.60 13.21
N GLU A 36 7.21 9.86 13.01
CA GLU A 36 7.05 10.85 14.09
C GLU A 36 5.56 10.95 14.44
N PRO A 37 5.03 10.07 15.31
CA PRO A 37 3.71 10.29 15.86
C PRO A 37 3.82 11.42 16.87
N SER A 38 3.25 12.57 16.55
CA SER A 38 2.72 13.40 17.61
C SER A 38 1.74 12.52 18.40
N LEU A 39 2.18 12.12 19.59
CA LEU A 39 1.48 11.29 20.57
C LEU A 39 0.27 12.03 21.18
N SER A 40 -0.57 12.61 20.33
CA SER A 40 -1.85 13.21 20.71
C SER A 40 -2.95 12.51 19.92
N GLU A 41 -3.32 11.32 20.41
CA GLU A 41 -4.72 10.87 20.43
C GLU A 41 -5.46 10.74 19.09
N SER A 42 -4.77 10.64 17.96
CA SER A 42 -5.42 10.20 16.72
C SER A 42 -5.45 8.68 16.69
N VAL A 43 -6.62 8.09 16.98
CA VAL A 43 -6.85 6.68 16.70
C VAL A 43 -6.61 6.48 15.20
N ARG A 44 -5.50 5.83 14.85
CA ARG A 44 -5.15 5.54 13.46
C ARG A 44 -6.27 4.72 12.82
N LEU A 45 -7.03 5.36 11.92
CA LEU A 45 -8.06 4.68 11.14
C LEU A 45 -7.39 3.91 10.02
N PHE A 46 -7.55 2.59 10.03
CA PHE A 46 -7.16 1.74 8.92
C PHE A 46 -8.30 1.67 7.90
N ASP A 47 -7.95 1.75 6.62
CA ASP A 47 -8.90 1.47 5.56
C ASP A 47 -9.16 -0.04 5.43
N ASN A 48 -10.09 -0.41 4.55
CA ASN A 48 -10.45 -1.82 4.35
C ASN A 48 -9.31 -2.67 3.80
N GLN A 49 -8.46 -2.10 2.94
CA GLN A 49 -7.36 -2.82 2.30
C GLN A 49 -6.25 -3.07 3.30
N ASP A 50 -5.85 -2.04 4.05
CA ASP A 50 -4.85 -2.13 5.10
C ASP A 50 -5.28 -3.14 6.17
N LEU A 51 -6.54 -3.10 6.62
CA LEU A 51 -7.08 -4.07 7.58
C LEU A 51 -7.05 -5.50 7.05
N CYS A 52 -7.39 -5.70 5.77
CA CYS A 52 -7.35 -7.03 5.15
C CYS A 52 -5.91 -7.56 5.07
N MET A 53 -4.95 -6.70 4.71
CA MET A 53 -3.54 -7.08 4.64
C MET A 53 -2.95 -7.36 6.03
N LEU A 54 -3.22 -6.47 6.99
CA LEU A 54 -2.71 -6.55 8.35
C LEU A 54 -3.19 -7.82 9.06
N LEU A 55 -4.49 -8.12 8.95
CA LEU A 55 -5.09 -9.29 9.60
C LEU A 55 -4.98 -10.56 8.73
N GLN A 56 -4.46 -10.44 7.50
CA GLN A 56 -4.41 -11.52 6.50
C GLN A 56 -5.78 -12.17 6.26
N ILE A 57 -6.82 -11.35 6.14
CA ILE A 57 -8.21 -11.80 5.93
C ILE A 57 -8.80 -11.28 4.63
N SER A 58 -9.78 -12.01 4.09
CA SER A 58 -10.57 -11.54 2.96
C SER A 58 -11.57 -10.44 3.38
N LYS A 59 -12.02 -9.64 2.40
CA LYS A 59 -13.09 -8.65 2.59
C LYS A 59 -14.37 -9.27 3.16
N ARG A 60 -14.67 -10.52 2.80
CA ARG A 60 -15.83 -11.27 3.33
C ARG A 60 -15.66 -11.57 4.82
N SER A 61 -14.46 -12.00 5.24
CA SER A 61 -14.15 -12.22 6.66
C SER A 61 -14.17 -10.92 7.46
N LEU A 62 -13.62 -9.82 6.91
CA LEU A 62 -13.69 -8.49 7.51
C LEU A 62 -15.13 -8.05 7.74
N GLN A 63 -16.00 -8.20 6.74
CA GLN A 63 -17.41 -7.86 6.87
C GLN A 63 -18.13 -8.73 7.91
N ARG A 64 -17.80 -10.03 7.99
CA ARG A 64 -18.35 -10.93 9.01
C ARG A 64 -18.00 -10.47 10.43
N TYR A 65 -16.78 -10.00 10.67
CA TYR A 65 -16.40 -9.45 11.98
C TYR A 65 -17.16 -8.18 12.33
N ARG A 66 -17.43 -7.31 11.34
CA ARG A 66 -18.28 -6.12 11.51
C ARG A 66 -19.73 -6.48 11.83
N SER A 67 -20.32 -7.42 11.09
CA SER A 67 -21.69 -7.89 11.33
C SER A 67 -21.87 -8.56 12.68
N LYS A 68 -20.83 -9.24 13.20
CA LYS A 68 -20.83 -9.84 14.54
C LYS A 68 -20.52 -8.85 15.66
N GLY A 69 -20.21 -7.58 15.35
CA GLY A 69 -19.80 -6.57 16.33
C GLY A 69 -18.41 -6.79 16.92
N ALA A 70 -17.61 -7.72 16.38
CA ALA A 70 -16.27 -8.03 16.86
C ALA A 70 -15.21 -7.00 16.42
N LEU A 71 -15.55 -6.11 15.49
CA LEU A 71 -14.65 -5.09 14.97
C LEU A 71 -15.39 -3.76 14.80
N PHE A 72 -14.91 -2.71 15.48
CA PHE A 72 -15.41 -1.35 15.32
C PHE A 72 -15.07 -0.79 13.93
N PHE A 73 -16.02 -0.10 13.32
CA PHE A 73 -15.81 0.52 12.01
C PHE A 73 -16.68 1.77 11.87
N LYS A 74 -16.22 2.69 11.02
CA LYS A 74 -16.99 3.86 10.58
C LYS A 74 -17.15 3.79 9.07
N VAL A 75 -18.37 4.02 8.59
CA VAL A 75 -18.63 4.12 7.15
C VAL A 75 -18.40 5.57 6.74
N LEU A 76 -17.50 5.79 5.77
CA LEU A 76 -17.21 7.10 5.21
C LEU A 76 -17.80 7.17 3.80
N GLY A 77 -18.76 8.08 3.59
CA GLY A 77 -19.50 8.24 2.33
C GLY A 77 -20.63 7.22 2.18
N LYS A 78 -21.77 7.69 1.63
CA LYS A 78 -22.75 6.81 0.99
C LYS A 78 -22.39 6.74 -0.49
N LYS A 79 -22.31 5.54 -1.06
CA LYS A 79 -22.55 5.42 -2.50
C LYS A 79 -24.01 5.86 -2.71
N THR A 80 -24.21 7.00 -3.35
CA THR A 80 -25.47 7.28 -4.05
C THR A 80 -25.62 6.26 -5.17
#